data_AF-A0A1C6HSY3-F1
#
_entry.id   AF-A0A1C6HSY3-F1
#
_cell.length_a   1.000
_cell.length_b   1.000
_cell.length_c   1.000
_cell.angle_alpha   90.00
_cell.angle_beta   90.00
_cell.angle_gamma   90.00
#
_symmetry.space_group_name_H-M   'P 1'
#
loop_
_entity.id
_entity.type
_entity.pdbx_description
1 polymer ?
#
loop_
_entity_poly.entity_id
_entity_poly.type
_entity_poly.pdbx_seq_one_letter_code
_entity_poly.pdbx_strand_id
1 'polypeptide(L)'
;MEVSQSFWEASIEQIKKGYIEDGEYIKCLICDKIFTIGRVYEVDGKFYDARKTAEIHIQEKHKSMLSYLLNMNTAFTGISEVQKGILELIAMGLSDKEIAAKLKVANSTIRNHRYKLREKEKQAKLFLAMMDLLSNGINKKINILDDSTICDSHKSATTLDDRFNITDEEKSKVIEVYMDENKRLKSYPAREKKKVIVLEEISKNFKYGKKYSEKEINRILARIFDDYVTLRRALIEYGFLDRSNDCSEYWVKE
;
A
#
# COMPACT_ATOMS: atom_id res chain seq x y z
N MET A 1 0.40 -11.56 -9.02
CA MET A 1 0.35 -11.85 -7.59
C MET A 1 -0.27 -10.67 -6.91
N GLU A 2 -1.36 -10.94 -6.19
CA GLU A 2 -2.14 -9.95 -5.48
C GLU A 2 -1.23 -9.05 -4.63
N VAL A 3 -1.53 -7.74 -4.60
CA VAL A 3 -1.31 -6.99 -3.36
C VAL A 3 -2.14 -7.75 -2.34
N SER A 4 -1.51 -8.47 -1.42
CA SER A 4 -2.26 -9.48 -0.69
C SER A 4 -3.37 -8.79 0.09
N GLN A 5 -4.60 -9.23 -0.17
CA GLN A 5 -5.77 -9.08 0.70
C GLN A 5 -5.38 -9.06 2.18
N SER A 6 -4.35 -9.83 2.54
CA SER A 6 -3.69 -9.86 3.84
C SER A 6 -3.25 -8.53 4.45
N PHE A 7 -2.99 -7.42 3.74
CA PHE A 7 -2.75 -6.12 4.41
C PHE A 7 -4.07 -5.54 4.96
N TRP A 8 -5.11 -5.53 4.15
CA TRP A 8 -6.43 -5.01 4.53
C TRP A 8 -7.18 -5.94 5.48
N GLU A 9 -6.87 -7.23 5.42
CA GLU A 9 -7.37 -8.25 6.35
C GLU A 9 -6.52 -8.38 7.63
N ALA A 10 -5.34 -7.76 7.68
CA ALA A 10 -4.50 -7.82 8.86
C ALA A 10 -5.16 -7.10 10.04
N SER A 11 -5.06 -7.73 11.21
CA SER A 11 -5.40 -7.09 12.48
C SER A 11 -4.52 -5.86 12.75
N ILE A 12 -5.00 -4.96 13.59
CA ILE A 12 -4.24 -3.76 14.01
C ILE A 12 -2.87 -4.14 14.60
N GLU A 13 -2.79 -5.25 15.34
CA GLU A 13 -1.53 -5.73 15.91
C GLU A 13 -0.54 -6.23 14.84
N GLN A 14 -1.03 -6.90 13.79
CA GLN A 14 -0.20 -7.29 12.65
C GLN A 14 0.28 -6.09 11.85
N ILE A 15 -0.58 -5.08 11.62
CA ILE A 15 -0.19 -3.83 10.95
C ILE A 15 0.90 -3.10 11.75
N LYS A 16 0.77 -3.02 13.09
CA LYS A 16 1.80 -2.41 13.96
C LYS A 16 3.15 -3.12 13.84
N LYS A 17 3.15 -4.46 13.79
CA LYS A 17 4.36 -5.28 13.61
C LYS A 17 4.92 -5.17 12.20
N GLY A 18 4.06 -5.00 11.20
CA GLY A 18 4.42 -4.93 9.78
C GLY A 18 4.61 -6.29 9.10
N TYR A 19 4.20 -7.37 9.76
CA TYR A 19 4.23 -8.72 9.20
C TYR A 19 3.08 -9.57 9.73
N ILE A 20 2.70 -10.57 8.95
CA ILE A 20 1.81 -11.66 9.38
C ILE A 20 2.63 -12.92 9.62
N GLU A 21 2.19 -13.72 10.57
CA GLU A 21 2.77 -15.02 10.87
C GLU A 21 1.71 -16.07 10.54
N ASP A 22 2.03 -16.96 9.61
CA ASP A 22 1.17 -18.06 9.18
C ASP A 22 1.98 -19.35 9.30
N GLY A 23 1.85 -20.02 10.46
CA GLY A 23 2.38 -21.35 10.80
C GLY A 23 3.84 -21.63 10.44
N GLU A 24 4.11 -21.79 9.15
CA GLU A 24 5.39 -22.15 8.54
C GLU A 24 6.22 -20.94 8.09
N TYR A 25 5.60 -19.77 7.95
CA TYR A 25 6.27 -18.59 7.42
C TYR A 25 5.80 -17.26 8.01
N ILE A 26 6.67 -16.27 7.92
CA ILE A 26 6.41 -14.88 8.28
C ILE A 26 6.48 -14.05 7.00
N LYS A 27 5.45 -13.27 6.74
CA LYS A 27 5.34 -12.47 5.53
C LYS A 27 5.30 -10.99 5.88
N CYS A 28 6.20 -10.20 5.30
CA CYS A 28 6.17 -8.75 5.42
C CYS A 28 4.92 -8.19 4.75
N LEU A 29 4.16 -7.35 5.46
CA LEU A 29 2.95 -6.70 4.96
C LEU A 29 3.23 -5.58 3.93
N ILE A 30 4.48 -5.10 3.86
CA ILE A 30 4.86 -4.01 2.97
C ILE A 30 5.34 -4.53 1.61
N CYS A 31 6.27 -5.48 1.56
CA CYS A 31 6.88 -5.93 0.30
C CYS A 31 6.68 -7.43 0.00
N ASP A 32 5.83 -8.11 0.78
CA ASP A 32 5.50 -9.53 0.62
C ASP A 32 6.69 -10.49 0.79
N LYS A 33 7.84 -10.02 1.29
CA LYS A 33 8.99 -10.88 1.56
C LYS A 33 8.67 -11.92 2.62
N ILE A 34 9.02 -13.18 2.34
CA ILE A 34 8.73 -14.34 3.17
C ILE A 34 9.99 -14.78 3.93
N PHE A 35 9.81 -15.12 5.20
CA PHE A 35 10.81 -15.68 6.11
C PHE A 35 10.25 -16.99 6.70
N THR A 36 10.79 -18.12 6.27
CA THR A 36 10.41 -19.45 6.76
C THR A 36 10.83 -19.63 8.22
N ILE A 37 9.90 -20.07 9.07
CA ILE A 37 10.13 -20.39 10.48
C ILE A 37 11.02 -21.64 10.58
N GLY A 38 11.91 -21.68 11.59
CA GLY A 38 12.89 -22.75 11.75
C GLY A 38 14.17 -22.57 10.91
N ARG A 39 14.20 -21.61 9.99
CA ARG A 39 15.42 -21.17 9.30
C ARG A 39 16.09 -20.03 10.06
N VAL A 40 17.42 -20.07 10.10
CA VAL A 40 18.27 -18.99 10.62
C VAL A 40 18.78 -18.16 9.45
N TYR A 41 18.73 -16.84 9.60
CA TYR A 41 19.17 -15.88 8.59
C TYR A 41 20.36 -15.10 9.11
N GLU A 42 21.32 -14.84 8.24
CA GLU A 42 22.44 -13.96 8.52
C GLU A 42 22.11 -12.53 8.07
N VAL A 43 22.20 -11.58 9.01
CA VAL A 43 22.03 -10.14 8.75
C VAL A 43 23.20 -9.42 9.43
N ASP A 44 23.98 -8.68 8.65
CA ASP A 44 25.18 -7.95 9.11
C ASP A 44 26.14 -8.80 9.97
N GLY A 45 26.39 -10.04 9.55
CA GLY A 45 27.30 -10.96 10.24
C GLY A 45 26.76 -11.54 11.56
N LYS A 46 25.48 -11.35 11.86
CA LYS A 46 24.78 -11.94 13.01
C LYS A 46 23.65 -12.85 12.55
N PHE A 47 23.42 -13.91 13.32
CA PHE A 47 22.39 -14.90 13.03
C PHE A 47 21.11 -14.63 13.81
N TYR A 48 19.99 -14.56 13.11
CA TYR A 48 18.67 -14.25 13.66
C TYR A 48 17.64 -15.30 13.22
N ASP A 49 16.61 -15.50 14.04
CA ASP A 49 15.45 -16.31 13.66
C ASP A 49 14.56 -15.56 12.66
N ALA A 50 13.57 -16.25 12.09
CA ALA A 50 12.68 -15.66 11.09
C ALA A 50 11.94 -14.41 11.60
N ARG A 51 11.48 -14.42 12.86
CA ARG A 51 10.76 -13.28 13.47
C ARG A 51 11.67 -12.06 13.57
N LYS A 52 12.85 -12.21 14.16
CA LYS A 52 13.78 -11.10 14.33
C LYS A 52 14.29 -10.59 12.98
N THR A 53 14.49 -11.49 12.02
CA THR A 53 14.86 -11.12 10.65
C THR A 53 13.78 -10.29 9.97
N ALA A 54 12.50 -10.63 10.16
CA ALA A 54 11.38 -9.84 9.63
C ALA A 54 11.31 -8.43 10.24
N GLU A 55 11.53 -8.30 11.56
CA GLU A 55 11.60 -7.01 12.23
C GLU A 55 12.76 -6.14 11.69
N ILE A 56 13.96 -6.71 11.59
CA ILE A 56 15.14 -6.01 11.06
C ILE A 56 14.89 -5.59 9.61
N HIS A 57 14.31 -6.48 8.80
CA HIS A 57 13.95 -6.19 7.42
C HIS A 57 13.02 -4.98 7.31
N ILE A 58 12.01 -4.85 8.17
CA ILE A 58 11.10 -3.69 8.18
C ILE A 58 11.86 -2.42 8.55
N GLN A 59 12.78 -2.48 9.52
CA GLN A 59 13.59 -1.33 9.92
C GLN A 59 14.55 -0.88 8.81
N GLU A 60 15.23 -1.82 8.15
CA GLU A 60 16.23 -1.49 7.13
C GLU A 60 15.63 -1.13 5.77
N LYS A 61 14.60 -1.86 5.33
CA LYS A 61 14.00 -1.66 4.01
C LYS A 61 12.87 -0.64 4.02
N HIS A 62 12.15 -0.51 5.13
CA HIS A 62 10.96 0.34 5.21
C HIS A 62 11.06 1.43 6.29
N LYS A 63 12.22 1.60 6.94
CA LYS A 63 12.51 2.51 8.06
C LYS A 63 11.75 2.16 9.34
N SER A 64 10.43 2.19 9.30
CA SER A 64 9.53 1.73 10.37
C SER A 64 8.09 1.65 9.86
N MET A 65 7.23 0.91 10.57
CA MET A 65 5.80 0.89 10.26
C MET A 65 5.14 2.26 10.39
N LEU A 66 5.54 3.07 11.37
CA LEU A 66 5.02 4.44 11.50
C LEU A 66 5.42 5.29 10.29
N SER A 67 6.70 5.24 9.89
CA SER A 67 7.19 5.94 8.70
C SER A 67 6.45 5.48 7.45
N TYR A 68 6.22 4.18 7.30
CA TYR A 68 5.48 3.64 6.17
C TYR A 68 4.04 4.16 6.14
N LEU A 69 3.29 4.00 7.24
CA LEU A 69 1.91 4.48 7.36
C LEU A 69 1.79 5.99 7.10
N LEU A 70 2.72 6.80 7.61
CA LEU A 70 2.72 8.26 7.39
C LEU A 70 3.03 8.64 5.94
N ASN A 71 3.71 7.78 5.17
CA ASN A 71 4.01 7.99 3.77
C ASN A 71 3.00 7.33 2.81
N MET A 72 2.04 6.58 3.33
CA MET A 72 0.89 6.12 2.53
C MET A 72 0.08 7.32 2.02
N ASN A 73 -0.69 7.11 0.96
CA ASN A 73 -1.55 8.15 0.42
C ASN A 73 -2.51 8.70 1.49
N THR A 74 -2.64 10.02 1.54
CA THR A 74 -3.61 10.73 2.38
C THR A 74 -5.04 10.21 2.22
N ALA A 75 -5.41 9.65 1.06
CA ALA A 75 -6.69 8.98 0.85
C ALA A 75 -6.88 7.78 1.80
N PHE A 76 -5.83 6.99 2.05
CA PHE A 76 -5.88 5.82 2.94
C PHE A 76 -5.83 6.21 4.42
N THR A 77 -4.96 7.16 4.78
CA THR A 77 -4.74 7.53 6.19
C THR A 77 -5.76 8.57 6.68
N GLY A 78 -6.35 9.34 5.76
CA GLY A 78 -7.13 10.53 6.04
C GLY A 78 -6.32 11.62 6.78
N ILE A 79 -4.99 11.57 6.72
CA ILE A 79 -4.07 12.53 7.37
C ILE A 79 -3.57 13.49 6.29
N SER A 80 -3.68 14.81 6.53
CA SER A 80 -3.15 15.81 5.60
C SER A 80 -1.63 15.94 5.69
N GLU A 81 -0.99 16.52 4.67
CA GLU A 81 0.46 16.76 4.66
C GLU A 81 0.96 17.56 5.89
N VAL A 82 0.17 18.54 6.34
CA VAL A 82 0.49 19.30 7.56
C VAL A 82 0.44 18.40 8.80
N GLN A 83 -0.58 17.54 8.90
CA GLN A 83 -0.70 16.61 10.02
C GLN A 83 0.40 15.55 10.01
N LYS A 84 0.78 15.06 8.82
CA LYS A 84 1.92 14.16 8.62
C LYS A 84 3.20 14.78 9.17
N GLY A 85 3.54 16.00 8.75
CA GLY A 85 4.73 16.69 9.24
C GLY A 85 4.74 16.89 10.76
N ILE A 86 3.58 17.19 11.36
CA ILE A 86 3.44 17.26 12.82
C ILE A 86 3.72 15.90 13.47
N LEU A 87 3.14 14.81 12.97
CA LEU A 87 3.31 13.45 13.51
C LEU A 87 4.75 12.96 13.39
N GLU A 88 5.43 13.25 12.28
CA GLU A 88 6.86 12.93 12.09
C GLU A 88 7.74 13.64 13.14
N LEU A 89 7.50 14.93 13.37
CA LEU A 89 8.26 15.69 14.37
C LEU A 89 7.94 15.25 15.82
N ILE A 90 6.69 14.84 16.10
CA ILE A 90 6.33 14.23 17.38
C ILE A 90 7.06 12.89 17.55
N ALA A 91 7.15 12.06 16.51
CA ALA A 91 7.85 10.78 16.56
C ALA A 91 9.36 10.95 16.81
N MET A 92 9.94 12.08 16.38
CA MET A 92 11.32 12.47 16.71
C MET A 92 11.49 13.00 18.15
N GLY A 93 10.42 13.11 18.94
CA GLY A 93 10.46 13.54 20.33
C GLY A 93 10.49 15.06 20.55
N LEU A 94 10.16 15.87 19.54
CA LEU A 94 10.19 17.33 19.66
C LEU A 94 9.03 17.87 20.52
N SER A 95 9.29 18.98 21.21
CA SER A 95 8.30 19.74 21.96
C SER A 95 7.39 20.57 21.04
N ASP A 96 6.21 20.95 21.52
CA ASP A 96 5.27 21.81 20.77
C ASP A 96 5.91 23.12 20.30
N LYS A 97 6.85 23.67 21.07
CA LYS A 97 7.56 24.90 20.73
C LYS A 97 8.51 24.69 19.56
N GLU A 98 9.24 23.58 19.53
CA GLU A 98 10.17 23.25 18.46
C GLU A 98 9.43 22.87 17.17
N ILE A 99 8.32 22.13 17.29
CA ILE A 99 7.46 21.79 16.16
C ILE A 99 6.88 23.07 15.54
N ALA A 100 6.35 23.97 16.36
CA ALA A 100 5.82 25.26 15.91
C ALA A 100 6.88 26.09 15.17
N ALA A 101 8.11 26.14 15.70
CA ALA A 101 9.22 26.83 15.06
C ALA A 101 9.62 26.20 13.71
N LYS A 102 9.75 24.86 13.64
CA LYS A 102 10.10 24.15 12.39
C LYS A 102 9.05 24.32 11.31
N LEU A 103 7.78 24.25 11.67
CA LEU A 103 6.66 24.39 10.73
C LEU A 103 6.25 25.84 10.47
N LYS A 104 6.91 26.81 11.13
CA LYS A 104 6.61 28.25 11.05
C LYS A 104 5.14 28.58 11.35
N VAL A 105 4.58 27.94 12.38
CA VAL A 105 3.20 28.16 12.86
C VAL A 105 3.17 28.56 14.33
N ALA A 106 2.03 29.05 14.80
CA ALA A 106 1.85 29.36 16.23
C ALA A 106 1.79 28.08 17.08
N ASN A 107 2.26 28.16 18.32
CA ASN A 107 2.19 27.04 19.27
C ASN A 107 0.74 26.60 19.55
N SER A 108 -0.20 27.56 19.58
CA SER A 108 -1.65 27.29 19.68
C SER A 108 -2.17 26.42 18.53
N THR A 109 -1.63 26.60 17.32
CA THR A 109 -1.98 25.80 16.14
C THR A 109 -1.55 24.34 16.32
N ILE A 110 -0.33 24.09 16.82
CA ILE A 110 0.14 22.73 17.12
C ILE A 110 -0.74 22.05 18.17
N ARG A 111 -1.07 22.75 19.26
CA ARG A 111 -1.98 22.25 20.30
C ARG A 111 -3.34 21.85 19.71
N ASN A 112 -3.91 22.69 18.84
CA ASN A 112 -5.18 22.40 18.18
C ASN A 112 -5.09 21.18 17.26
N HIS A 113 -4.02 21.04 16.47
CA HIS A 113 -3.80 19.84 15.67
C HIS A 113 -3.70 18.57 16.53
N ARG A 114 -2.95 18.60 17.64
CA ARG A 114 -2.85 17.47 18.57
C ARG A 114 -4.20 17.11 19.19
N TYR A 115 -5.01 18.10 19.53
CA TYR A 115 -6.37 17.87 20.02
C TYR A 115 -7.24 17.19 18.96
N LYS A 116 -7.29 17.73 17.73
CA LYS A 116 -8.08 17.16 16.63
C LYS A 116 -7.63 15.74 16.25
N LEU A 117 -6.33 15.48 16.24
CA LEU A 117 -5.78 14.14 15.97
C LEU A 117 -6.22 13.13 17.04
N ARG A 118 -6.20 13.51 18.32
CA ARG A 118 -6.70 12.65 19.41
C ARG A 118 -8.21 12.41 19.34
N GLU A 119 -8.99 13.42 18.97
CA GLU A 119 -10.43 13.22 18.76
C GLU A 119 -10.70 12.29 17.58
N LYS A 120 -9.95 12.43 16.48
CA LYS A 120 -10.03 11.52 15.34
C LYS A 120 -9.66 10.08 15.72
N GLU A 121 -8.62 9.89 16.53
CA GLU A 121 -8.23 8.57 17.05
C GLU A 121 -9.37 7.90 17.85
N LYS A 122 -10.01 8.65 18.75
CA LYS A 122 -11.18 8.16 19.50
C LYS A 122 -12.35 7.80 18.59
N GLN A 123 -12.64 8.65 17.61
CA GLN A 123 -13.69 8.40 16.61
C GLN A 123 -13.40 7.14 15.80
N ALA A 124 -12.17 6.97 15.32
CA ALA A 124 -11.75 5.78 14.60
C ALA A 124 -11.89 4.51 15.45
N LYS A 125 -11.51 4.58 16.74
CA LYS A 125 -11.68 3.46 17.68
C LYS A 125 -13.14 3.06 17.83
N LEU A 126 -14.05 4.03 18.03
CA LEU A 126 -15.48 3.75 18.14
C LEU A 126 -16.06 3.21 16.83
N PHE A 127 -15.61 3.75 15.69
CA PHE A 127 -16.02 3.29 14.37
C PHE A 127 -15.63 1.84 14.09
N LEU A 128 -14.38 1.46 14.39
CA LEU A 128 -13.92 0.08 14.28
C LEU A 128 -14.75 -0.86 15.18
N ALA A 129 -15.06 -0.44 16.41
CA ALA A 129 -15.91 -1.22 17.30
C ALA A 129 -17.33 -1.40 16.75
N MET A 130 -17.94 -0.36 16.17
CA MET A 130 -19.25 -0.46 15.53
C MET A 130 -19.22 -1.44 14.34
N MET A 131 -18.19 -1.37 13.50
CA MET A 131 -18.06 -2.25 12.34
C MET A 131 -17.84 -3.71 12.73
N ASP A 132 -17.01 -3.97 13.74
CA ASP A 132 -16.79 -5.31 14.29
C ASP A 132 -18.10 -5.90 14.84
N LEU A 133 -18.83 -5.15 15.67
CA LEU A 133 -20.12 -5.57 16.22
C LEU A 133 -21.16 -5.86 15.12
N LEU A 134 -21.22 -5.04 14.07
CA LEU A 134 -22.11 -5.27 12.93
C LEU A 134 -21.75 -6.56 12.19
N SER A 135 -20.46 -6.78 11.91
CA SER A 135 -20.01 -7.99 11.21
C SER A 135 -20.28 -9.26 12.03
N ASN A 136 -20.11 -9.20 13.35
CA ASN A 136 -20.41 -10.30 14.27
C ASN A 136 -21.92 -10.54 14.38
N GLY A 137 -22.73 -9.48 14.36
CA GLY A 137 -24.19 -9.60 14.40
C GLY A 137 -24.80 -10.20 13.12
N ILE A 138 -24.19 -9.94 11.96
CA ILE A 138 -24.66 -10.41 10.65
C ILE A 138 -23.93 -11.71 10.23
N ASN A 139 -22.89 -12.14 10.95
CA ASN A 139 -21.96 -13.20 10.56
C ASN A 139 -21.37 -13.02 9.14
N LYS A 140 -21.25 -11.77 8.70
CA LYS A 140 -20.81 -11.42 7.36
C LYS A 140 -20.08 -10.07 7.41
N LYS A 141 -18.94 -9.96 6.73
CA LYS A 141 -18.27 -8.66 6.56
C LYS A 141 -19.09 -7.77 5.64
N ILE A 142 -19.03 -6.46 5.86
CA ILE A 142 -19.83 -5.47 5.11
C ILE A 142 -19.47 -5.40 3.62
N ASN A 143 -18.28 -5.84 3.23
CA ASN A 143 -17.82 -5.89 1.85
C ASN A 143 -18.30 -7.15 1.09
N ILE A 144 -18.93 -8.11 1.76
CA ILE A 144 -19.48 -9.32 1.13
C ILE A 144 -20.96 -9.06 0.81
N LEU A 145 -21.26 -8.94 -0.48
CA LEU A 145 -22.61 -8.87 -1.04
C LEU A 145 -23.18 -10.30 -1.18
N ASP A 146 -24.45 -10.45 -1.57
CA ASP A 146 -25.10 -11.77 -1.63
C ASP A 146 -24.41 -12.74 -2.60
N ASP A 147 -23.91 -12.24 -3.74
CA ASP A 147 -23.26 -13.05 -4.78
C ASP A 147 -21.83 -12.61 -5.12
N SER A 148 -21.26 -11.62 -4.42
CA SER A 148 -19.90 -11.12 -4.74
C SER A 148 -19.22 -10.40 -3.57
N THR A 149 -17.91 -10.24 -3.65
CA THR A 149 -17.14 -9.45 -2.68
C THR A 149 -16.62 -8.19 -3.36
N ILE A 150 -16.76 -7.03 -2.70
CA ILE A 150 -16.13 -5.79 -3.14
C ILE A 150 -14.63 -5.91 -2.86
N CYS A 151 -13.82 -5.79 -3.89
CA CYS A 151 -12.36 -5.82 -3.77
C CYS A 151 -11.86 -4.56 -3.06
N ASP A 152 -10.87 -4.73 -2.18
CA ASP A 152 -10.16 -3.59 -1.62
C ASP A 152 -9.27 -2.91 -2.67
N SER A 153 -9.04 -1.59 -2.49
CA SER A 153 -8.12 -0.82 -3.33
C SER A 153 -6.66 -1.23 -3.10
N HIS A 154 -5.80 -1.10 -4.09
CA HIS A 154 -4.37 -1.37 -3.90
C HIS A 154 -3.72 -0.29 -3.03
N LYS A 155 -2.80 -0.66 -2.13
CA LYS A 155 -2.19 0.23 -1.11
C LYS A 155 -1.52 1.50 -1.65
N SER A 156 -1.09 1.49 -2.91
CA SER A 156 -0.42 2.60 -3.56
C SER A 156 -1.34 3.42 -4.47
N ALA A 157 -2.66 3.18 -4.43
CA ALA A 157 -3.65 3.92 -5.21
C ALA A 157 -3.52 5.43 -4.97
N THR A 158 -3.45 6.20 -6.06
CA THR A 158 -3.38 7.67 -6.00
C THR A 158 -4.72 8.30 -5.58
N THR A 159 -5.84 7.63 -5.84
CA THR A 159 -7.19 8.07 -5.44
C THR A 159 -7.98 6.92 -4.82
N LEU A 160 -8.96 7.24 -3.98
CA LEU A 160 -9.98 6.32 -3.49
C LEU A 160 -11.33 6.87 -3.91
N ASP A 161 -11.80 6.43 -5.07
CA ASP A 161 -13.05 6.84 -5.69
C ASP A 161 -13.81 5.60 -6.21
N ASP A 162 -14.98 5.82 -6.83
CA ASP A 162 -15.83 4.76 -7.37
C ASP A 162 -15.13 3.80 -8.34
N ARG A 163 -13.94 4.16 -8.87
CA ARG A 163 -13.16 3.30 -9.77
C ARG A 163 -12.68 2.03 -9.09
N PHE A 164 -12.56 2.02 -7.77
CA PHE A 164 -12.14 0.85 -6.99
C PHE A 164 -13.32 0.02 -6.45
N ASN A 165 -14.56 0.48 -6.62
CA ASN A 165 -15.73 -0.35 -6.40
C ASN A 165 -15.85 -1.35 -7.55
N ILE A 166 -15.07 -2.42 -7.46
CA ILE A 166 -14.93 -3.53 -8.41
C ILE A 166 -15.20 -4.81 -7.63
N THR A 167 -15.97 -5.73 -8.22
CA THR A 167 -16.16 -7.08 -7.65
C THR A 167 -15.19 -8.08 -8.27
N ASP A 168 -14.92 -9.19 -7.56
CA ASP A 168 -14.03 -10.25 -8.06
C ASP A 168 -14.49 -10.82 -9.42
N GLU A 169 -15.81 -10.91 -9.63
CA GLU A 169 -16.38 -11.33 -10.91
C GLU A 169 -16.11 -10.34 -12.04
N GLU A 170 -16.30 -9.05 -11.77
CA GLU A 170 -16.03 -7.98 -12.75
C GLU A 170 -14.55 -7.95 -13.12
N LYS A 171 -13.67 -8.14 -12.13
CA LYS A 171 -12.22 -8.21 -12.32
C LYS A 171 -11.86 -9.33 -13.29
N SER A 172 -12.38 -10.54 -13.04
CA SER A 172 -12.10 -11.72 -13.87
C SER A 172 -12.61 -11.55 -15.31
N LYS A 173 -13.87 -11.10 -15.47
CA LYS A 173 -14.48 -10.82 -16.78
C LYS A 173 -13.69 -9.78 -17.57
N VAL A 174 -13.20 -8.73 -16.92
CA VAL A 174 -12.40 -7.69 -17.58
C VAL A 174 -11.04 -8.24 -18.02
N ILE A 175 -10.36 -9.05 -17.21
CA ILE A 175 -9.07 -9.64 -17.57
C ILE A 175 -9.21 -10.54 -18.81
N GLU A 176 -10.22 -11.42 -18.84
CA GLU A 176 -10.46 -12.30 -20.00
C GLU A 176 -10.73 -11.54 -21.31
N VAL A 177 -11.45 -10.41 -21.23
CA VAL A 177 -11.78 -9.60 -22.41
C VAL A 177 -10.56 -8.85 -22.94
N TYR A 178 -9.75 -8.28 -22.05
CA TYR A 178 -8.67 -7.35 -22.46
C TYR A 178 -7.29 -8.00 -22.55
N MET A 179 -7.06 -9.15 -21.92
CA MET A 179 -5.78 -9.87 -21.98
C MET A 179 -5.90 -11.18 -22.78
N ASP A 180 -4.77 -11.57 -23.36
CA ASP A 180 -4.56 -12.88 -23.99
C ASP A 180 -4.00 -13.91 -23.00
N GLU A 181 -3.99 -15.19 -23.37
CA GLU A 181 -3.38 -16.30 -22.62
C GLU A 181 -1.90 -16.03 -22.31
N ASN A 182 -1.21 -15.30 -23.19
CA ASN A 182 0.17 -14.86 -23.01
C ASN A 182 0.33 -13.61 -22.11
N LYS A 183 -0.74 -13.17 -21.43
CA LYS A 183 -0.81 -11.92 -20.65
C LYS A 183 -0.47 -10.65 -21.44
N ARG A 184 -0.66 -10.69 -22.76
CA ARG A 184 -0.55 -9.53 -23.63
C ARG A 184 -1.87 -8.78 -23.68
N LEU A 185 -1.80 -7.45 -23.76
CA LEU A 185 -2.97 -6.61 -23.81
C LEU A 185 -3.51 -6.57 -25.25
N LYS A 186 -4.74 -7.06 -25.45
CA LYS A 186 -5.44 -7.04 -26.75
C LYS A 186 -5.85 -5.62 -27.13
N SER A 187 -6.35 -4.85 -26.17
CA SER A 187 -6.72 -3.44 -26.36
C SER A 187 -6.62 -2.66 -25.05
N TYR A 188 -6.37 -1.35 -25.14
CA TYR A 188 -6.32 -0.49 -23.97
C TYR A 188 -7.73 -0.03 -23.59
N PRO A 189 -8.23 -0.30 -22.35
CA PRO A 189 -9.60 0.07 -21.98
C PRO A 189 -9.83 1.59 -21.98
N ALA A 190 -10.98 2.04 -22.46
CA ALA A 190 -11.36 3.46 -22.41
C ALA A 190 -11.87 3.89 -21.02
N ARG A 191 -12.60 3.01 -20.32
CA ARG A 191 -13.20 3.29 -19.01
C ARG A 191 -12.19 3.13 -17.88
N GLU A 192 -12.18 4.08 -16.95
CA GLU A 192 -11.19 4.15 -15.86
C GLU A 192 -11.22 2.94 -14.93
N LYS A 193 -12.41 2.45 -14.53
CA LYS A 193 -12.54 1.21 -13.74
C LYS A 193 -11.81 0.02 -14.36
N LYS A 194 -11.99 -0.16 -15.68
CA LYS A 194 -11.36 -1.24 -16.45
C LYS A 194 -9.84 -1.03 -16.59
N LYS A 195 -9.39 0.22 -16.70
CA LYS A 195 -7.95 0.54 -16.70
C LYS A 195 -7.29 0.13 -15.40
N VAL A 196 -7.90 0.42 -14.24
CA VAL A 196 -7.34 0.02 -12.93
C VAL A 196 -7.12 -1.49 -12.87
N ILE A 197 -8.11 -2.29 -13.24
CA ILE A 197 -8.02 -3.76 -13.26
C ILE A 197 -6.85 -4.25 -14.14
N VAL A 198 -6.75 -3.72 -15.36
CA VAL A 198 -5.70 -4.11 -16.31
C VAL A 198 -4.32 -3.68 -15.82
N LEU A 199 -4.19 -2.45 -15.30
CA LEU A 199 -2.92 -1.92 -14.79
C LEU A 199 -2.45 -2.67 -13.55
N GLU A 200 -3.38 -3.06 -12.67
CA GLU A 200 -3.09 -3.91 -11.52
C GLU A 200 -2.50 -5.25 -11.98
N GLU A 201 -3.09 -5.90 -13.00
CA GLU A 201 -2.55 -7.15 -13.54
C GLU A 201 -1.16 -6.96 -14.17
N ILE A 202 -0.92 -5.84 -14.86
CA ILE A 202 0.39 -5.56 -15.47
C ILE A 202 1.46 -5.26 -14.42
N SER A 203 1.10 -4.57 -13.33
CA SER A 203 2.03 -4.21 -12.26
C SER A 203 2.73 -5.43 -11.65
N LYS A 204 2.09 -6.61 -11.71
CA LYS A 204 2.62 -7.90 -11.24
C LYS A 204 3.91 -8.34 -11.95
N ASN A 205 4.24 -7.74 -13.09
CA ASN A 205 5.49 -8.02 -13.81
C ASN A 205 6.71 -7.30 -13.19
N PHE A 206 6.50 -6.38 -12.25
CA PHE A 206 7.56 -5.63 -11.60
C PHE A 206 7.79 -6.13 -10.16
N LYS A 207 9.06 -6.29 -9.80
CA LYS A 207 9.49 -6.64 -8.43
C LYS A 207 9.65 -5.39 -7.56
N TYR A 208 9.09 -5.45 -6.34
CA TYR A 208 9.30 -4.45 -5.28
C TYR A 208 10.77 -4.35 -4.87
N GLY A 209 11.20 -3.16 -4.45
CA GLY A 209 12.58 -2.86 -4.03
C GLY A 209 13.62 -2.89 -5.14
N LYS A 210 13.24 -3.24 -6.38
CA LYS A 210 14.09 -3.14 -7.56
C LYS A 210 13.83 -1.82 -8.29
N LYS A 211 14.90 -1.07 -8.56
CA LYS A 211 14.89 0.04 -9.51
C LYS A 211 15.14 -0.48 -10.92
N TYR A 212 14.38 0.04 -11.87
CA TYR A 212 14.46 -0.27 -13.29
C TYR A 212 14.91 0.98 -14.03
N SER A 213 15.87 0.83 -14.93
CA SER A 213 16.17 1.88 -15.90
C SER A 213 15.04 2.04 -16.91
N GLU A 214 14.98 3.20 -17.56
CA GLU A 214 14.02 3.45 -18.64
C GLU A 214 14.02 2.36 -19.72
N LYS A 215 15.21 1.85 -20.08
CA LYS A 215 15.36 0.79 -21.07
C LYS A 215 14.78 -0.54 -20.60
N GLU A 216 14.95 -0.88 -19.33
CA GLU A 216 14.41 -2.12 -18.76
C GLU A 216 12.89 -2.08 -18.68
N ILE A 217 12.31 -0.97 -18.17
CA ILE A 217 10.85 -0.85 -18.07
C ILE A 217 10.20 -0.89 -19.45
N ASN A 218 10.76 -0.18 -20.44
CA ASN A 218 10.23 -0.18 -21.80
C ASN A 218 10.29 -1.58 -22.42
N ARG A 219 11.35 -2.36 -22.17
CA ARG A 219 11.45 -3.75 -22.65
C ARG A 219 10.40 -4.67 -22.03
N ILE A 220 10.10 -4.50 -20.74
CA ILE A 220 9.06 -5.29 -20.06
C ILE A 220 7.69 -4.93 -20.63
N LEU A 221 7.39 -3.64 -20.72
CA LEU A 221 6.09 -3.15 -21.17
C LEU A 221 5.84 -3.40 -22.67
N ALA A 222 6.86 -3.32 -23.52
CA ALA A 222 6.73 -3.58 -24.96
C ALA A 222 6.35 -5.04 -25.28
N ARG A 223 6.59 -5.99 -24.36
CA ARG A 223 6.09 -7.36 -24.50
C ARG A 223 4.59 -7.46 -24.27
N ILE A 224 4.04 -6.53 -23.49
CA ILE A 224 2.66 -6.54 -23.02
C ILE A 224 1.78 -5.74 -23.97
N PHE A 225 2.21 -4.55 -24.37
CA PHE A 225 1.46 -3.66 -25.25
C PHE A 225 2.40 -2.81 -26.11
N ASP A 226 2.06 -2.63 -27.39
CA ASP A 226 2.92 -1.94 -28.36
C ASP A 226 3.10 -0.46 -28.00
N ASP A 227 2.05 0.20 -27.51
CA ASP A 227 2.14 1.55 -26.93
C ASP A 227 2.51 1.47 -25.43
N TYR A 228 3.74 1.02 -25.19
CA TYR A 228 4.32 0.92 -23.85
C TYR A 228 4.48 2.29 -23.17
N VAL A 229 4.48 3.39 -23.93
CA VAL A 229 4.61 4.75 -23.39
C VAL A 229 3.35 5.17 -22.65
N THR A 230 2.18 4.96 -23.26
CA THR A 230 0.88 5.19 -22.62
C THR A 230 0.74 4.32 -21.38
N LEU A 231 1.16 3.06 -21.48
CA LEU A 231 1.05 2.13 -20.36
C LEU A 231 1.95 2.52 -19.18
N ARG A 232 3.18 2.94 -19.46
CA ARG A 232 4.11 3.46 -18.44
C ARG A 232 3.55 4.69 -17.74
N ARG A 233 2.98 5.64 -18.49
CA ARG A 233 2.36 6.85 -17.93
C ARG A 233 1.19 6.50 -17.02
N ALA A 234 0.31 5.61 -17.46
CA ALA A 234 -0.82 5.18 -16.66
C ALA A 234 -0.40 4.44 -15.38
N LEU A 235 0.60 3.56 -15.44
CA LEU A 235 1.13 2.89 -14.24
C LEU A 235 1.63 3.89 -13.18
N ILE A 236 2.18 5.03 -13.60
CA ILE A 236 2.63 6.09 -12.69
C ILE A 236 1.45 6.91 -12.17
N GLU A 237 0.56 7.33 -13.06
CA GLU A 237 -0.61 8.16 -12.72
C GLU A 237 -1.53 7.47 -11.69
N TYR A 238 -1.81 6.19 -11.91
CA TYR A 238 -2.64 5.38 -11.00
C TYR A 238 -1.86 4.86 -9.77
N GLY A 239 -0.58 5.20 -9.65
CA GLY A 239 0.22 4.96 -8.45
C GLY A 239 0.78 3.54 -8.31
N PHE A 240 0.81 2.74 -9.38
CA PHE A 240 1.45 1.42 -9.38
C PHE A 240 2.98 1.53 -9.42
N LEU A 241 3.51 2.52 -10.15
CA LEU A 241 4.94 2.81 -10.25
C LEU A 241 5.22 4.25 -9.83
N ASP A 242 6.46 4.50 -9.44
CA ASP A 242 7.01 5.83 -9.24
C ASP A 242 8.29 6.00 -10.07
N ARG A 243 8.75 7.22 -10.24
CA ARG A 243 9.92 7.56 -11.07
C ARG A 243 10.78 8.64 -10.46
N SER A 244 12.05 8.65 -10.85
CA SER A 244 12.94 9.77 -10.56
C SER A 244 12.55 11.02 -11.37
N ASN A 245 12.89 12.20 -10.87
CA ASN A 245 12.57 13.48 -11.52
C ASN A 245 13.20 13.61 -12.91
N ASP A 246 14.37 13.02 -13.10
CA ASP A 246 15.11 12.93 -14.35
C ASP A 246 14.65 11.77 -15.25
N CYS A 247 13.63 11.00 -14.83
CA CYS A 247 13.08 9.85 -15.54
C CYS A 247 14.11 8.74 -15.85
N SER A 248 15.24 8.70 -15.14
CA SER A 248 16.27 7.68 -15.33
C SER A 248 15.91 6.36 -14.64
N GLU A 249 15.24 6.44 -13.50
CA GLU A 249 14.87 5.30 -12.65
C GLU A 249 13.36 5.20 -12.42
N TYR A 250 12.85 3.98 -12.41
CA TYR A 250 11.45 3.62 -12.13
C TYR A 250 11.41 2.51 -11.08
N TRP A 251 10.44 2.55 -10.17
CA TRP A 251 10.27 1.49 -9.17
C TRP A 251 8.79 1.28 -8.84
N VAL A 252 8.45 0.12 -8.28
CA VAL A 252 7.10 -0.11 -7.77
C VAL A 252 6.90 0.78 -6.55
N LYS A 253 5.81 1.54 -6.52
CA LYS A 253 5.54 2.47 -5.44
C LYS A 253 5.28 1.68 -4.16
N GLU A 254 6.05 1.98 -3.11
CA GLU A 254 5.88 1.40 -1.77
C GLU A 254 4.69 2.04 -1.04
#